data_AF-A0A6F9BIF9-F1
#
_entry.id   AF-A0A6F9BIF9-F1
#
_cell.length_a   1.000
_cell.length_b   1.000
_cell.length_c   1.000
_cell.angle_alpha   90.00
_cell.angle_beta   90.00
_cell.angle_gamma   90.00
#
_symmetry.space_group_name_H-M   'P 1'
#
loop_
_entity.id
_entity.type
_entity.pdbx_description
1 polymer ?
#
loop_
_entity_poly.entity_id
_entity_poly.type
_entity_poly.pdbx_seq_one_letter_code
_entity_poly.pdbx_strand_id
1 'polypeptide(L)'
;MFFLWLLQSNGQCHCKPNVCSGTCSVCKDGYFNLQSGSFFGCQGCRCDIGGSVGQSCGEKTGRCRCRPKVEGPKCNMPYPDHYFPDLHHLKFEIEEGTMLDGRPVRFGYNPLEFEGFSWRGYAQMSSIQ
;
A
#
# COMPACT_ATOMS: atom_id res chain seq x y z
N MET A 1 -37.18 3.51 17.88
CA MET A 1 -35.82 3.13 18.34
C MET A 1 -35.36 1.76 17.79
N PHE A 2 -35.80 1.37 16.58
CA PHE A 2 -35.53 0.05 15.96
C PHE A 2 -34.40 0.07 14.93
N PHE A 3 -33.69 1.19 14.76
CA PHE A 3 -32.82 1.42 13.61
C PHE A 3 -31.39 0.86 13.74
N LEU A 4 -30.98 0.29 14.87
CA LEU A 4 -29.60 -0.22 15.08
C LEU A 4 -29.53 -1.75 15.22
N TRP A 5 -30.68 -2.39 15.28
CA TRP A 5 -30.83 -3.82 15.55
C TRP A 5 -31.70 -4.45 14.48
N LEU A 6 -31.38 -5.70 14.11
CA LEU A 6 -32.21 -6.52 13.24
C LEU A 6 -33.03 -7.46 14.13
N LEU A 7 -34.36 -7.34 14.05
CA LEU A 7 -35.28 -8.22 14.77
C LEU A 7 -35.30 -9.59 14.08
N GLN A 8 -34.94 -10.64 14.80
CA GLN A 8 -35.05 -12.02 14.32
C GLN A 8 -36.36 -12.68 14.77
N SER A 9 -36.77 -13.74 14.08
CA SER A 9 -38.01 -14.49 14.38
C SER A 9 -38.00 -15.17 15.75
N ASN A 10 -36.82 -15.32 16.37
CA ASN A 10 -36.64 -15.87 17.72
C ASN A 10 -36.73 -14.80 18.84
N GLY A 11 -37.02 -13.54 18.50
CA GLY A 11 -37.11 -12.43 19.46
C GLY A 11 -35.76 -11.90 19.95
N GLN A 12 -34.64 -12.37 19.39
CA GLN A 12 -33.30 -11.90 19.71
C GLN A 12 -32.89 -10.75 18.79
N CYS A 13 -32.37 -9.67 19.36
CA CYS A 13 -31.86 -8.52 18.60
C CYS A 13 -30.38 -8.75 18.27
N HIS A 14 -30.03 -8.76 16.97
CA HIS A 14 -28.63 -8.80 16.52
C HIS A 14 -28.18 -7.45 15.96
N CYS A 15 -26.90 -7.12 16.16
CA CYS A 15 -26.30 -5.94 15.53
C CYS A 15 -26.32 -6.06 14.02
N LYS A 16 -26.39 -4.90 13.35
CA LYS A 16 -26.13 -4.80 11.91
C LYS A 16 -24.71 -5.30 11.56
N PRO A 17 -24.46 -5.68 10.29
CA PRO A 17 -23.13 -6.09 9.85
C PRO A 17 -22.06 -5.05 10.17
N ASN A 18 -20.88 -5.52 10.59
CA ASN A 18 -19.71 -4.68 10.89
C ASN A 18 -19.89 -3.67 12.04
N VAL A 19 -20.92 -3.86 12.86
CA VAL A 19 -21.16 -3.12 14.10
C VAL A 19 -20.81 -4.00 15.30
N CYS A 20 -20.26 -3.41 16.35
CA CYS A 20 -20.01 -4.03 17.65
C CYS A 20 -20.54 -3.12 18.77
N SER A 21 -20.33 -3.52 20.04
CA SER A 21 -20.88 -2.97 21.30
C SER A 21 -22.20 -3.61 21.76
N GLY A 22 -22.46 -3.54 23.08
CA GLY A 22 -23.72 -4.03 23.68
C GLY A 22 -24.96 -3.26 23.23
N THR A 23 -24.79 -2.09 22.61
CA THR A 23 -25.87 -1.23 22.08
C THR A 23 -25.92 -1.20 20.54
N CYS A 24 -25.03 -1.93 19.86
CA CYS A 24 -24.88 -1.89 18.40
C CYS A 24 -24.75 -0.47 17.81
N SER A 25 -23.95 0.38 18.47
CA SER A 25 -23.78 1.79 18.10
C SER A 25 -22.38 2.13 17.61
N VAL A 26 -21.44 1.18 17.62
CA VAL A 26 -20.02 1.40 17.30
C VAL A 26 -19.61 0.49 16.15
N CYS A 27 -18.84 1.00 15.19
CA CYS A 27 -18.29 0.17 14.12
C CYS A 27 -17.16 -0.73 14.64
N LYS A 28 -17.03 -1.93 14.07
CA LYS A 28 -15.83 -2.75 14.29
C LYS A 28 -14.58 -2.02 13.81
N ASP A 29 -13.42 -2.36 14.37
CA ASP A 29 -12.15 -1.88 13.86
C ASP A 29 -12.01 -2.15 12.36
N GLY A 30 -11.55 -1.15 11.62
CA GLY A 30 -11.51 -1.20 10.16
C GLY A 30 -12.83 -0.90 9.46
N TYR A 31 -13.85 -0.42 10.17
CA TYR A 31 -15.12 0.04 9.61
C TYR A 31 -15.53 1.43 10.13
N PHE A 32 -16.35 2.16 9.37
CA PHE A 32 -16.78 3.52 9.66
C PHE A 32 -18.18 3.82 9.08
N ASN A 33 -18.70 5.01 9.34
CA ASN A 33 -19.95 5.55 8.77
C ASN A 33 -21.20 4.69 9.07
N LEU A 34 -21.48 4.46 10.35
CA LEU A 34 -22.74 3.84 10.78
C LEU A 34 -23.92 4.78 10.52
N GLN A 35 -24.81 4.40 9.61
CA GLN A 35 -26.03 5.15 9.32
C GLN A 35 -27.26 4.40 9.84
N SER A 36 -28.06 5.07 10.67
CA SER A 36 -29.27 4.49 11.27
C SER A 36 -30.26 3.97 10.21
N GLY A 37 -30.39 4.68 9.08
CA GLY A 37 -31.26 4.28 7.97
C GLY A 37 -30.69 3.21 7.04
N SER A 38 -29.39 2.89 7.13
CA SER A 38 -28.76 1.90 6.25
C SER A 38 -28.88 0.49 6.83
N PHE A 39 -29.39 -0.45 6.04
CA PHE A 39 -29.46 -1.86 6.43
C PHE A 39 -28.08 -2.52 6.51
N PHE A 40 -27.09 -2.00 5.77
CA PHE A 40 -25.77 -2.60 5.61
C PHE A 40 -24.81 -2.36 6.78
N GLY A 41 -25.19 -1.55 7.78
CA GLY A 41 -24.35 -1.26 8.94
C GLY A 41 -23.18 -0.33 8.61
N CYS A 42 -21.96 -0.70 9.01
CA CYS A 42 -20.75 0.10 8.77
C CYS A 42 -20.03 -0.29 7.46
N GLN A 43 -19.39 0.70 6.85
CA GLN A 43 -18.59 0.58 5.63
C GLN A 43 -17.13 0.31 5.95
N GLY A 44 -16.44 -0.50 5.15
CA GLY A 44 -15.02 -0.82 5.38
C GLY A 44 -14.10 0.37 5.12
N CYS A 45 -13.13 0.60 6.01
CA CYS A 45 -12.12 1.64 5.91
C CYS A 45 -11.26 1.51 4.66
N ARG A 46 -10.85 0.28 4.27
CA ARG A 46 -9.97 0.03 3.10
C ARG A 46 -8.66 0.85 3.13
N CYS A 47 -7.99 0.86 4.28
CA CYS A 47 -6.69 1.53 4.41
C CYS A 47 -5.60 0.72 3.69
N ASP A 48 -4.72 1.41 2.97
CA ASP A 48 -3.61 0.77 2.26
C ASP A 48 -2.68 0.05 3.25
N ILE A 49 -2.37 -1.22 2.98
CA ILE A 49 -1.61 -2.06 3.91
C ILE A 49 -0.15 -1.60 4.07
N GLY A 50 0.45 -1.01 3.03
CA GLY A 50 1.82 -0.50 3.06
C GLY A 50 1.90 0.95 3.52
N GLY A 51 0.95 1.78 3.11
CA GLY A 51 0.94 3.22 3.32
C GLY A 51 0.26 3.69 4.60
N SER A 52 -0.59 2.86 5.22
CA SER A 52 -1.21 3.19 6.51
C SER A 52 -0.45 2.60 7.71
N VAL A 53 -0.65 3.20 8.89
CA VAL A 53 -0.13 2.68 10.16
C VAL A 53 -0.91 1.44 10.62
N GLY A 54 -2.17 1.32 10.20
CA GLY A 54 -3.06 0.22 10.53
C GLY A 54 -4.39 0.31 9.79
N GLN A 55 -5.25 -0.69 9.99
CA GLN A 55 -6.51 -0.82 9.24
C GLN A 55 -7.67 0.03 9.79
N SER A 56 -7.55 0.55 11.02
CA SER A 56 -8.56 1.43 11.61
C SER A 56 -8.52 2.83 11.00
N CYS A 57 -9.69 3.44 10.86
CA CYS A 57 -9.86 4.79 10.32
C CYS A 57 -10.83 5.60 11.20
N GLY A 58 -10.91 6.92 10.96
CA GLY A 58 -11.82 7.77 11.72
C GLY A 58 -13.29 7.34 11.56
N GLU A 59 -14.01 7.17 12.67
CA GLU A 59 -15.37 6.58 12.71
C GLU A 59 -16.39 7.25 11.79
N LYS A 60 -16.27 8.57 11.56
CA LYS A 60 -17.17 9.35 10.71
C LYS A 60 -16.61 9.58 9.31
N THR A 61 -15.32 9.88 9.20
CA THR A 61 -14.71 10.34 7.95
C THR A 61 -14.17 9.21 7.09
N GLY A 62 -13.89 8.06 7.69
CA GLY A 62 -13.24 6.95 6.98
C GLY A 62 -11.79 7.21 6.61
N ARG A 63 -11.17 8.26 7.19
CA ARG A 63 -9.79 8.67 6.88
C ARG A 63 -8.79 7.82 7.66
N CYS A 64 -7.88 7.21 6.94
CA CYS A 64 -6.83 6.35 7.48
C CYS A 64 -5.68 7.18 8.06
N ARG A 65 -4.94 6.60 9.00
CA ARG A 65 -3.71 7.21 9.53
C ARG A 65 -2.53 6.80 8.65
N CYS A 66 -2.00 7.75 7.87
CA CYS A 66 -0.94 7.48 6.92
C CYS A 66 0.45 7.49 7.57
N ARG A 67 1.36 6.72 6.98
CA ARG A 67 2.79 6.77 7.26
C ARG A 67 3.40 8.07 6.73
N PRO A 68 4.60 8.47 7.19
CA PRO A 68 5.28 9.64 6.67
C PRO A 68 5.43 9.57 5.15
N LYS A 69 5.27 10.71 4.46
CA LYS A 69 5.38 10.85 2.99
C LYS A 69 4.33 10.08 2.17
N VAL A 70 3.25 9.63 2.82
CA VAL A 70 2.09 9.00 2.17
C VAL A 70 0.84 9.81 2.50
N GLU A 71 -0.04 9.98 1.52
CA GLU A 71 -1.27 10.75 1.64
C GLU A 71 -2.48 10.08 0.96
N GLY A 72 -3.57 10.84 0.88
CA GLY A 72 -4.88 10.38 0.42
C GLY A 72 -5.76 9.84 1.56
N PRO A 73 -7.08 9.72 1.35
CA PRO A 73 -8.01 9.22 2.37
C PRO A 73 -7.70 7.80 2.85
N LYS A 74 -7.10 7.01 1.95
CA LYS A 74 -6.75 5.59 2.16
C LYS A 74 -5.25 5.33 2.26
N CYS A 75 -4.42 6.38 2.26
CA CYS A 75 -2.96 6.28 2.32
C CYS A 75 -2.34 5.52 1.15
N ASN A 76 -2.87 5.74 -0.06
CA ASN A 76 -2.48 5.02 -1.28
C ASN A 76 -1.81 5.94 -2.32
N MET A 77 -1.49 7.18 -1.95
CA MET A 77 -0.82 8.15 -2.82
C MET A 77 0.47 8.61 -2.15
N PRO A 78 1.56 8.78 -2.90
CA PRO A 78 2.74 9.44 -2.35
C PRO A 78 2.43 10.93 -2.16
N TYR A 79 3.11 11.56 -1.21
CA TYR A 79 3.07 13.02 -1.06
C TYR A 79 3.55 13.70 -2.36
N PRO A 80 3.19 14.98 -2.64
CA PRO A 80 3.81 15.73 -3.72
C PRO A 80 5.34 15.62 -3.67
N ASP A 81 5.94 15.52 -4.86
CA ASP A 81 7.39 15.32 -5.07
C ASP A 81 7.96 14.00 -4.49
N HIS A 82 7.10 13.02 -4.18
CA HIS A 82 7.48 11.67 -3.78
C HIS A 82 6.90 10.63 -4.74
N TYR A 83 7.47 9.43 -4.72
CA TYR A 83 6.96 8.28 -5.45
C TYR A 83 7.14 7.02 -4.60
N PHE A 84 6.37 5.98 -4.93
CA PHE A 84 6.64 4.64 -4.42
C PHE A 84 7.71 4.01 -5.29
N PRO A 85 8.90 3.68 -4.74
CA PRO A 85 9.95 3.06 -5.52
C PRO A 85 9.48 1.71 -6.06
N ASP A 86 9.78 1.45 -7.32
CA ASP A 86 9.58 0.13 -7.89
C ASP A 86 10.67 -0.84 -7.39
N LEU A 87 10.54 -2.11 -7.78
CA LEU A 87 11.52 -3.14 -7.42
C LEU A 87 12.91 -2.89 -8.04
N HIS A 88 12.98 -2.11 -9.12
CA HIS A 88 14.21 -1.81 -9.86
C HIS A 88 14.85 -0.49 -9.46
N HIS A 89 14.32 0.18 -8.43
CA HIS A 89 14.83 1.46 -7.97
C HIS A 89 16.28 1.37 -7.48
N LEU A 90 16.68 0.23 -6.91
CA LEU A 90 18.05 -0.07 -6.50
C LEU A 90 18.76 -0.85 -7.61
N LYS A 91 19.07 -0.16 -8.71
CA LYS A 91 19.86 -0.71 -9.80
C LYS A 91 21.31 -0.27 -9.69
N PHE A 92 22.22 -1.22 -9.68
CA PHE A 92 23.66 -0.98 -9.74
C PHE A 92 24.16 -1.45 -11.10
N GLU A 93 24.71 -0.52 -11.86
CA GLU A 93 25.25 -0.78 -13.18
C GLU A 93 26.69 -1.28 -13.05
N ILE A 94 26.97 -2.50 -13.56
CA ILE A 94 28.28 -3.14 -13.41
C ILE A 94 29.36 -2.35 -14.16
N GLU A 95 28.99 -1.66 -15.25
CA GLU A 95 29.90 -0.79 -15.99
C GLU A 95 30.43 0.41 -15.19
N GLU A 96 29.80 0.76 -14.06
CA GLU A 96 30.29 1.81 -13.15
C GLU A 96 31.14 1.23 -12.00
N GLY A 97 31.35 -0.09 -12.01
CA GLY A 97 32.19 -0.78 -11.05
C GLY A 97 33.69 -0.55 -11.28
N THR A 98 34.46 -1.03 -10.30
CA THR A 98 35.93 -1.11 -10.36
C THR A 98 36.39 -2.55 -10.24
N MET A 99 37.46 -2.88 -10.94
CA MET A 99 38.16 -4.16 -10.83
C MET A 99 38.96 -4.19 -9.51
N LEU A 100 39.46 -5.36 -9.12
CA LEU A 100 40.24 -5.55 -7.88
C LEU A 100 41.52 -4.69 -7.82
N ASP A 101 42.04 -4.30 -8.98
CA ASP A 101 43.21 -3.42 -9.14
C ASP A 101 42.85 -1.92 -9.14
N GLY A 102 41.58 -1.59 -8.91
CA GLY A 102 41.06 -0.21 -8.91
C GLY A 102 40.80 0.37 -10.30
N ARG A 103 41.05 -0.36 -11.39
CA ARG A 103 40.73 0.11 -12.75
C ARG A 103 39.22 0.09 -12.99
N PRO A 104 38.67 1.04 -13.78
CA PRO A 104 37.26 1.02 -14.13
C PRO A 104 36.94 -0.22 -14.97
N VAL A 105 35.74 -0.78 -14.78
CA VAL A 105 35.23 -1.89 -15.59
C VAL A 105 35.14 -1.46 -17.06
N ARG A 106 35.58 -2.36 -17.96
CA ARG A 106 35.40 -2.16 -19.40
C ARG A 106 33.96 -2.47 -19.79
N PHE A 107 33.36 -1.58 -20.57
CA PHE A 107 32.00 -1.75 -21.08
C PHE A 107 31.96 -1.75 -22.61
N GLY A 108 31.02 -2.50 -23.16
CA GLY A 108 30.65 -2.49 -24.58
C GLY A 108 29.28 -1.85 -24.78
N TYR A 109 29.04 -1.34 -25.98
CA TYR A 109 27.74 -0.82 -26.41
C TYR A 109 27.43 -1.40 -27.79
N ASN A 110 26.49 -2.34 -27.83
CA ASN A 110 25.97 -2.89 -29.08
C ASN A 110 24.55 -3.40 -28.86
N PRO A 111 23.52 -2.64 -29.29
CA PRO A 111 22.13 -3.05 -29.14
C PRO A 111 21.81 -4.39 -29.82
N LEU A 112 22.53 -4.79 -30.88
CA LEU A 112 22.31 -6.07 -31.54
C LEU A 112 22.88 -7.27 -30.77
N GLU A 113 23.81 -7.01 -29.84
CA GLU A 113 24.44 -8.03 -29.00
C GLU A 113 23.74 -8.15 -27.64
N PHE A 114 23.34 -7.01 -27.07
CA PHE A 114 22.62 -6.95 -25.81
C PHE A 114 21.57 -5.84 -25.84
N GLU A 115 20.31 -6.23 -25.97
CA GLU A 115 19.16 -5.31 -25.99
C GLU A 115 18.72 -4.92 -24.57
N GLY A 116 18.21 -3.70 -24.41
CA GLY A 116 17.54 -3.28 -23.17
C GLY A 116 18.46 -3.01 -21.97
N PHE A 117 19.74 -2.68 -22.16
CA PHE A 117 20.57 -2.18 -21.07
C PHE A 117 20.04 -0.85 -20.52
N SER A 118 20.23 -0.61 -19.22
CA SER A 118 19.69 0.59 -18.56
C SER A 118 20.41 1.88 -18.91
N TRP A 119 21.72 1.78 -19.05
CA TRP A 119 22.63 2.90 -18.92
C TRP A 119 23.60 2.97 -20.09
N ARG A 120 24.90 2.75 -19.86
CA ARG A 120 25.92 2.91 -20.90
C ARG A 120 26.06 1.67 -21.77
N GLY A 121 25.74 0.49 -21.25
CA GLY A 121 25.86 -0.75 -22.02
C GLY A 121 25.93 -1.99 -21.16
N TYR A 122 26.90 -2.86 -21.45
CA TYR A 122 27.16 -4.09 -20.69
C TYR A 122 28.64 -4.20 -20.32
N ALA A 123 28.93 -4.77 -19.16
CA ALA A 123 30.29 -5.06 -18.74
C ALA A 123 30.86 -6.26 -19.52
N GLN A 124 32.06 -6.09 -20.08
CA GLN A 124 32.76 -7.18 -20.76
C GLN A 124 33.63 -7.94 -19.75
N MET A 125 33.21 -9.15 -19.39
CA MET A 125 33.96 -10.04 -18.50
C MET A 125 34.90 -10.91 -19.34
N SER A 126 36.22 -10.70 -19.25
CA SER A 126 37.21 -11.60 -19.87
C SER A 126 37.55 -12.76 -18.94
N SER A 127 37.79 -13.95 -19.51
CA SER A 127 38.28 -15.13 -18.77
C SER A 127 39.76 -15.05 -18.36
N ILE A 128 40.48 -14.03 -18.83
CA ILE A 128 41.84 -13.74 -18.41
C ILE A 128 41.75 -12.85 -17.18
N GLN A 129 41.99 -13.47 -16.03
CA GLN A 129 42.12 -12.86 -14.72
C GLN A 129 43.58 -13.00 -14.27
#